data_AF-A0A0L7L2Z9-F1
#
_entry.id   AF-A0A0L7L2Z9-F1
#
_cell.length_a   1.000
_cell.length_b   1.000
_cell.length_c   1.000
_cell.angle_alpha   90.00
_cell.angle_beta   90.00
_cell.angle_gamma   90.00
#
_symmetry.space_group_name_H-M   'P 1'
#
loop_
_entity.id
_entity.type
_entity.pdbx_description
1 polymer ?
#
loop_
_entity_poly.entity_id
_entity_poly.type
_entity_poly.pdbx_seq_one_letter_code
_entity_poly.pdbx_strand_id
1 'polypeptide(L)'
;MYRNSAHSTTGREPAVAMFGRRLRGRIDLLRADPGEAVRNTQLQQEERAVAARPLRVVAPGDPVLTRDYSARGQKWTVALFGVVMERTGPVSYKVKAMDKRVHKCHVDQLLADRSVSHVSRYLMNALWLILLVAFIIPSVVPLIWNETFTVAYHMNLLRVTLVLNASCIVNSIAHMWGTRTYDKTILPVQNKIVSFFALGEGFHNYHHVFPHDYRTAEFGDNFLNLTTKFIDFCARIGQAYDRRYVPDDVIAARIKRTGEKN
;
A
#
# COMPACT_ATOMS: atom_id res chain seq x y z
N MET A 1 -40.27 34.64 20.68
CA MET A 1 -40.20 33.85 19.44
C MET A 1 -39.20 34.41 18.44
N TYR A 2 -39.31 35.68 18.01
CA TYR A 2 -38.49 36.30 16.94
C TYR A 2 -36.98 35.96 16.94
N ARG A 3 -36.31 35.96 18.11
CA ARG A 3 -34.85 35.70 18.20
C ARG A 3 -34.45 34.24 17.91
N ASN A 4 -35.36 33.28 18.07
CA ASN A 4 -35.16 31.83 17.83
C ASN A 4 -35.96 31.30 16.63
N SER A 5 -36.61 32.18 15.88
CA SER A 5 -37.31 31.85 14.65
C SER A 5 -36.35 32.02 13.48
N ALA A 6 -36.33 31.09 12.52
CA ALA A 6 -35.52 31.25 11.32
C ALA A 6 -35.98 32.50 10.56
N HIS A 7 -35.03 33.38 10.24
CA HIS A 7 -35.35 34.59 9.48
C HIS A 7 -35.60 34.21 8.03
N SER A 8 -36.67 34.73 7.42
CA SER A 8 -37.10 34.45 6.05
C SER A 8 -35.99 34.64 5.00
N THR A 9 -35.13 35.64 5.17
CA THR A 9 -34.07 35.98 4.19
C THR A 9 -32.79 35.19 4.37
N THR A 10 -32.39 34.86 5.61
CA THR A 10 -31.08 34.23 5.89
C THR A 10 -31.20 32.74 6.22
N GLY A 11 -32.41 32.23 6.46
CA GLY A 11 -32.67 30.84 6.87
C GLY A 11 -32.07 30.47 8.23
N ARG A 12 -31.36 31.39 8.89
CA ARG A 12 -30.70 31.20 10.18
C ARG A 12 -31.41 32.02 11.24
N GLU A 13 -31.38 31.50 12.46
CA GLU A 13 -32.00 32.16 13.60
C GLU A 13 -31.10 33.31 14.08
N PRO A 14 -31.67 34.51 14.35
CA PRO A 14 -30.89 35.66 14.79
C PRO A 14 -30.01 35.39 16.01
N ALA A 15 -30.48 34.57 16.96
CA ALA A 15 -29.70 34.19 18.14
C ALA A 15 -28.45 33.35 17.81
N VAL A 16 -28.54 32.45 16.83
CA VAL A 16 -27.40 31.64 16.39
C VAL A 16 -26.39 32.50 15.64
N ALA A 17 -26.88 33.45 14.84
CA ALA A 17 -26.02 34.39 14.11
C ALA A 17 -25.29 35.37 15.03
N MET A 18 -25.95 35.88 16.09
CA MET A 18 -25.34 36.83 17.03
C MET A 18 -24.52 36.17 18.14
N PHE A 19 -24.98 35.05 18.70
CA PHE A 19 -24.41 34.47 19.92
C PHE A 19 -23.80 33.08 19.72
N GLY A 20 -23.79 32.56 18.48
CA GLY A 20 -23.28 31.22 18.16
C GLY A 20 -24.10 30.07 18.75
N ARG A 21 -25.20 30.36 19.43
CA ARG A 21 -26.08 29.37 20.08
C ARG A 21 -27.52 29.87 20.13
N ARG A 22 -28.48 28.95 20.18
CA ARG A 22 -29.89 29.29 20.43
C ARG A 22 -30.10 29.70 21.88
N LEU A 23 -30.99 30.65 22.10
CA LEU A 23 -31.44 30.99 23.46
C LEU A 23 -32.46 29.92 23.90
N ARG A 24 -32.41 29.45 25.15
CA ARG A 24 -33.39 28.48 25.65
C ARG A 24 -34.54 29.22 26.32
N GLY A 25 -35.77 28.97 25.91
CA GLY A 25 -36.97 29.59 26.48
C GLY A 25 -38.03 28.58 26.92
N ARG A 26 -39.00 29.04 27.72
CA ARG A 26 -40.14 28.21 28.18
C ARG A 26 -40.97 27.61 27.04
N ILE A 27 -40.97 28.24 25.86
CA ILE A 27 -41.67 27.75 24.65
C ILE A 27 -40.89 26.61 23.96
N ASP A 28 -39.57 26.48 24.15
CA ASP A 28 -38.81 25.35 23.60
C ASP A 28 -39.18 24.02 24.29
N LEU A 29 -39.81 24.06 25.47
CA LEU A 29 -40.38 22.89 26.14
C LEU A 29 -41.65 22.34 25.44
N LEU A 30 -42.27 23.12 24.54
CA LEU A 30 -43.41 22.68 23.73
C LEU A 30 -42.97 21.98 22.43
N ARG A 31 -41.67 21.96 22.13
CA ARG A 31 -41.12 21.20 20.99
C ARG A 31 -40.95 19.74 21.42
N ALA A 32 -41.30 18.81 20.53
CA ALA A 32 -41.10 17.39 20.75
C ALA A 32 -39.63 17.11 21.14
N ASP A 33 -39.43 16.28 22.18
CA ASP A 33 -38.10 15.93 22.69
C ASP A 33 -37.26 15.30 21.57
N PRO A 34 -36.16 15.93 21.12
CA PRO A 34 -35.29 15.35 20.10
C PRO A 34 -34.59 14.07 20.60
N GLY A 35 -34.61 13.80 21.91
CA GLY A 35 -34.08 12.58 22.49
C GLY A 35 -34.69 11.32 21.88
N GLU A 36 -35.98 11.33 21.54
CA GLU A 36 -36.64 10.16 20.93
C GLU A 36 -36.22 9.96 19.48
N ALA A 37 -36.11 11.04 18.69
CA ALA A 37 -35.62 10.98 17.32
C ALA A 37 -34.14 10.53 17.25
N VAL A 38 -33.31 11.01 18.18
CA VAL A 38 -31.90 10.60 18.30
C VAL A 38 -31.80 9.12 18.69
N ARG A 39 -32.58 8.66 19.68
CA ARG A 39 -32.66 7.25 20.09
C ARG A 39 -33.09 6.36 18.92
N ASN A 40 -34.12 6.74 18.17
CA ASN A 40 -34.59 5.98 17.00
C ASN A 40 -33.55 5.95 15.87
N THR A 41 -32.81 7.05 15.66
CA THR A 41 -31.73 7.09 14.67
C THR A 41 -30.55 6.20 15.09
N GLN A 42 -30.20 6.18 16.38
CA GLN A 42 -29.16 5.30 16.92
C GLN A 42 -29.56 3.82 16.82
N LEU A 43 -30.80 3.47 17.16
CA LEU A 43 -31.31 2.11 16.99
C LEU A 43 -31.27 1.65 15.52
N GLN A 44 -31.68 2.52 14.59
CA GLN A 44 -31.56 2.22 13.15
C GLN A 44 -30.09 2.09 12.68
N GLN A 45 -29.17 2.87 13.25
CA GLN A 45 -27.74 2.72 12.95
C GLN A 45 -27.19 1.39 13.48
N GLU A 46 -27.60 0.95 14.67
CA GLU A 46 -27.24 -0.35 15.24
C GLU A 46 -27.82 -1.50 14.40
N GLU A 47 -29.10 -1.45 14.06
CA GLU A 47 -29.74 -2.46 13.20
C GLU A 47 -29.07 -2.56 11.83
N ARG A 48 -28.76 -1.42 11.20
CA ARG A 48 -28.02 -1.37 9.92
C ARG A 48 -26.60 -1.90 10.07
N ALA A 49 -25.91 -1.60 11.16
CA ALA A 49 -24.55 -2.10 11.41
C ALA A 49 -24.52 -3.62 11.62
N VAL A 50 -25.54 -4.17 12.30
CA VAL A 50 -25.73 -5.61 12.50
C VAL A 50 -26.10 -6.30 11.18
N ALA A 51 -27.03 -5.73 10.40
CA ALA A 51 -27.46 -6.29 9.12
C ALA A 51 -26.37 -6.19 8.02
N ALA A 52 -25.55 -5.14 8.02
CA ALA A 52 -24.48 -4.94 7.04
C ALA A 52 -23.25 -5.82 7.26
N ARG A 53 -23.14 -6.48 8.42
CA ARG A 53 -22.05 -7.41 8.74
C ARG A 53 -22.60 -8.83 8.85
N PRO A 54 -22.80 -9.56 7.74
CA PRO A 54 -22.93 -11.01 7.84
C PRO A 54 -21.68 -11.51 8.57
N LEU A 55 -21.88 -12.12 9.74
CA LEU A 55 -20.80 -12.73 10.51
C LEU A 55 -20.11 -13.73 9.57
N ARG A 56 -18.85 -13.48 9.20
CA ARG A 56 -18.00 -14.51 8.59
C ARG A 56 -17.79 -15.59 9.64
N VAL A 57 -18.68 -16.57 9.67
CA VAL A 57 -18.53 -17.74 10.53
C VAL A 57 -17.53 -18.64 9.83
N VAL A 58 -16.41 -18.90 10.51
CA VAL A 58 -15.39 -19.84 10.04
C VAL A 58 -15.50 -21.06 10.95
N ALA A 59 -15.57 -22.25 10.36
CA ALA A 59 -15.68 -23.49 11.11
C ALA A 59 -14.29 -23.97 11.59
N PRO A 60 -14.21 -24.66 12.74
CA PRO A 60 -13.02 -25.44 13.08
C PRO A 60 -12.69 -26.42 11.95
N GLY A 61 -11.45 -26.43 11.49
CA GLY A 61 -10.98 -27.21 10.33
C GLY A 61 -10.85 -26.40 9.04
N ASP A 62 -11.43 -25.21 8.95
CA ASP A 62 -11.33 -24.40 7.74
C ASP A 62 -9.91 -23.83 7.56
N PRO A 63 -9.37 -23.84 6.32
CA PRO A 63 -8.12 -23.17 6.01
C PRO A 63 -8.34 -21.65 6.02
N VAL A 64 -7.49 -20.95 6.76
CA VAL A 64 -7.52 -19.49 6.89
C VAL A 64 -6.13 -18.90 6.74
N LEU A 65 -6.06 -17.71 6.15
CA LEU A 65 -4.88 -16.85 6.25
C LEU A 65 -5.02 -15.95 7.45
N THR A 66 -4.00 -15.90 8.30
CA THR A 66 -3.93 -14.92 9.39
C THR A 66 -3.15 -13.68 8.93
N ARG A 67 -3.38 -12.55 9.60
CA ARG A 67 -2.74 -11.27 9.24
C ARG A 67 -1.40 -11.12 9.94
N ASP A 68 -0.35 -10.76 9.19
CA ASP A 68 0.96 -10.43 9.74
C ASP A 68 1.08 -8.93 9.99
N TYR A 69 1.60 -8.61 11.17
CA TYR A 69 1.84 -7.25 11.64
C TYR A 69 3.34 -6.92 11.75
N SER A 70 4.22 -7.92 11.59
CA SER A 70 5.67 -7.79 11.65
C SER A 70 6.24 -7.21 10.35
N ALA A 71 5.72 -7.66 9.20
CA ALA A 71 6.16 -7.14 7.91
C ALA A 71 5.58 -5.73 7.64
N ARG A 72 6.45 -4.74 7.37
CA ARG A 72 6.09 -3.41 6.85
C ARG A 72 5.55 -3.43 5.40
N GLY A 73 4.96 -4.56 4.97
CA GLY A 73 4.57 -4.85 3.59
C GLY A 73 3.26 -5.66 3.49
N GLN A 74 3.24 -6.66 2.62
CA GLN A 74 2.05 -7.46 2.31
C GLN A 74 1.46 -8.10 3.58
N LYS A 75 0.24 -7.67 3.95
CA LYS A 75 -0.45 -8.04 5.20
C LYS A 75 -0.94 -9.49 5.24
N TRP A 76 -0.99 -10.14 4.08
CA TRP A 76 -1.52 -11.48 3.86
C TRP A 76 -0.50 -12.26 3.04
N THR A 77 0.28 -13.12 3.69
CA THR A 77 1.32 -13.93 3.05
C THR A 77 1.04 -15.42 3.24
N VAL A 78 1.55 -16.27 2.34
CA VAL A 78 1.33 -17.73 2.37
C VAL A 78 1.92 -18.39 3.61
N ALA A 79 2.95 -17.78 4.20
CA ALA A 79 3.53 -18.21 5.47
C ALA A 79 2.53 -18.18 6.64
N LEU A 80 1.41 -17.46 6.49
CA LEU A 80 0.36 -17.29 7.49
C LEU A 80 -0.84 -18.19 7.24
N PHE A 81 -0.70 -19.16 6.32
CA PHE A 81 -1.71 -20.20 6.17
C PHE A 81 -1.79 -20.99 7.48
N GLY A 82 -3.01 -21.22 7.95
CA GLY A 82 -3.27 -21.97 9.15
C GLY A 82 -4.65 -22.62 9.10
N VAL A 83 -4.88 -23.50 10.05
CA VAL A 83 -6.17 -24.17 10.23
C VAL A 83 -6.81 -23.67 11.51
N VAL A 84 -8.08 -23.30 11.44
CA VAL A 84 -8.84 -22.94 12.64
C VAL A 84 -8.96 -24.20 13.51
N MET A 85 -8.43 -24.14 14.73
CA MET A 85 -8.51 -25.24 15.68
C MET A 85 -9.82 -25.22 16.44
N GLU A 86 -10.21 -24.04 16.95
CA GLU A 86 -11.43 -23.86 17.73
C GLU A 86 -11.89 -22.40 17.74
N ARG A 87 -13.19 -22.20 17.98
CA ARG A 87 -13.78 -20.88 18.22
C ARG A 87 -13.82 -20.61 19.72
N THR A 88 -12.98 -19.69 20.19
CA THR A 88 -12.89 -19.31 21.62
C THR A 88 -13.94 -18.26 22.01
N GLY A 89 -14.59 -17.58 21.05
CA GLY A 89 -15.65 -16.60 21.33
C GLY A 89 -16.45 -16.21 20.07
N PRO A 90 -17.41 -15.29 20.18
CA PRO A 90 -18.28 -14.93 19.05
C PRO A 90 -17.49 -14.41 17.84
N VAL A 91 -16.34 -13.79 18.06
CA VAL A 91 -15.47 -13.20 17.03
C VAL A 91 -13.99 -13.60 17.19
N SER A 92 -13.69 -14.56 18.07
CA SER A 92 -12.31 -14.95 18.40
C SER A 92 -12.07 -16.43 18.09
N TYR A 93 -10.96 -16.71 17.41
CA TYR A 93 -10.58 -18.05 16.97
C TYR A 93 -9.14 -18.35 17.37
N LYS A 94 -8.84 -19.63 17.65
CA LYS A 94 -7.46 -20.12 17.73
C LYS A 94 -7.09 -20.74 16.40
N VAL A 95 -6.01 -20.27 15.81
CA VAL A 95 -5.49 -20.76 14.54
C VAL A 95 -4.12 -21.37 14.76
N LYS A 96 -3.92 -22.57 14.21
CA LYS A 96 -2.63 -23.22 14.14
C LYS A 96 -1.99 -22.86 12.80
N ALA A 97 -0.94 -22.05 12.85
CA ALA A 97 -0.17 -21.69 11.67
C ALA A 97 0.68 -22.89 11.18
N MET A 98 1.15 -22.82 9.93
CA MET A 98 2.02 -23.83 9.32
C MET A 98 3.34 -24.05 10.09
N ASP A 99 3.82 -23.04 10.82
CA ASP A 99 4.98 -23.12 11.73
C ASP A 99 4.68 -23.87 13.05
N LYS A 100 3.50 -24.49 13.15
CA LYS A 100 2.95 -25.20 14.32
C LYS A 100 2.66 -24.31 15.53
N ARG A 101 2.82 -22.99 15.44
CA ARG A 101 2.43 -22.07 16.52
C ARG A 101 0.92 -21.90 16.53
N VAL A 102 0.36 -21.80 17.73
CA VAL A 102 -1.06 -21.53 17.95
C VAL A 102 -1.20 -20.12 18.45
N HIS A 103 -2.03 -19.31 17.79
CA HIS A 103 -2.32 -17.95 18.22
C HIS A 103 -3.82 -17.68 18.18
N LYS A 104 -4.27 -16.82 19.09
CA LYS A 104 -5.66 -16.35 19.16
C LYS A 104 -5.79 -15.09 18.32
N CYS A 105 -6.74 -15.06 17.40
CA CYS A 105 -6.96 -13.95 16.48
C CYS A 105 -8.44 -13.61 16.35
N HIS A 106 -8.71 -12.37 15.94
CA HIS A 106 -10.07 -11.88 15.68
C HIS A 106 -10.53 -12.30 14.27
N VAL A 107 -11.84 -12.44 14.05
CA VAL A 107 -12.41 -12.80 12.73
C VAL A 107 -11.97 -11.85 11.60
N ASP A 108 -11.77 -10.57 11.90
CA ASP A 108 -11.29 -9.57 10.93
C ASP A 108 -9.81 -9.76 10.54
N GLN A 109 -9.08 -10.54 11.31
CA GLN A 109 -7.69 -10.92 11.04
C GLN A 109 -7.60 -12.25 10.27
N LEU A 110 -8.75 -12.82 9.89
CA LEU A 110 -8.85 -14.06 9.13
C LEU A 110 -9.38 -13.82 7.72
N LEU A 111 -8.70 -14.41 6.74
CA LEU A 111 -9.20 -14.53 5.38
C LEU A 111 -9.66 -15.97 5.14
N ALA A 112 -10.92 -16.15 4.76
CA ALA A 112 -11.51 -17.46 4.50
C ALA A 112 -11.12 -18.02 3.11
N ASP A 113 -11.24 -19.35 2.99
CA ASP A 113 -10.76 -20.23 1.91
C ASP A 113 -10.90 -19.69 0.47
N ARG A 114 -12.03 -19.08 0.10
CA ARG A 114 -12.21 -18.52 -1.26
C ARG A 114 -11.18 -17.43 -1.58
N SER A 115 -10.80 -16.58 -0.63
CA SER A 115 -9.77 -15.57 -0.86
C SER A 115 -8.36 -16.16 -0.77
N VAL A 116 -8.18 -17.17 0.08
CA VAL A 116 -6.92 -17.92 0.24
C VAL A 116 -6.55 -18.65 -1.05
N SER A 117 -7.52 -19.34 -1.68
CA SER A 117 -7.32 -20.03 -2.96
C SER A 117 -7.00 -19.08 -4.11
N HIS A 118 -7.54 -17.86 -4.15
CA HIS A 118 -7.12 -16.86 -5.13
C HIS A 118 -5.66 -16.43 -4.90
N VAL A 119 -5.31 -16.02 -3.68
CA VAL A 119 -3.93 -15.57 -3.36
C VAL A 119 -2.91 -16.70 -3.60
N SER A 120 -3.22 -17.92 -3.16
CA SER A 120 -2.39 -19.10 -3.40
C SER A 120 -2.20 -19.37 -4.89
N ARG A 121 -3.27 -19.33 -5.70
CA ARG A 121 -3.17 -19.50 -7.17
C ARG A 121 -2.36 -18.40 -7.83
N TYR A 122 -2.55 -17.13 -7.45
CA TYR A 122 -1.76 -16.03 -7.99
C TYR A 122 -0.27 -16.19 -7.71
N LEU A 123 0.08 -16.57 -6.48
CA LEU A 123 1.47 -16.78 -6.09
C LEU A 123 2.08 -18.01 -6.75
N MET A 124 1.31 -19.10 -6.87
CA MET A 124 1.73 -20.29 -7.61
C MET A 124 1.97 -19.96 -9.09
N ASN A 125 1.06 -19.23 -9.73
CA ASN A 125 1.18 -18.79 -11.12
C ASN A 125 2.38 -17.86 -11.30
N ALA A 126 2.61 -16.94 -10.36
CA ALA A 126 3.79 -16.08 -10.37
C ALA A 126 5.09 -16.89 -10.25
N LEU A 127 5.13 -17.91 -9.38
CA LEU A 127 6.28 -18.80 -9.25
C LEU A 127 6.56 -19.55 -10.56
N TRP A 128 5.52 -20.13 -11.18
CA TRP A 128 5.65 -20.78 -12.48
C TRP A 128 6.14 -19.82 -13.56
N LEU A 129 5.61 -18.60 -13.58
CA LEU A 129 6.05 -17.56 -14.52
C LEU A 129 7.52 -17.17 -14.32
N ILE A 130 7.96 -17.03 -13.06
CA ILE A 130 9.37 -16.75 -12.73
C ILE A 130 10.27 -17.90 -13.20
N LEU A 131 9.92 -19.15 -12.92
CA LEU A 131 10.67 -20.31 -13.39
C LEU A 131 10.77 -20.33 -14.92
N LEU A 132 9.65 -20.07 -15.59
CA LEU A 132 9.57 -20.08 -17.03
C LEU A 132 10.42 -18.96 -17.66
N VAL A 133 10.25 -17.72 -17.22
CA VAL A 133 10.88 -16.55 -17.84
C VAL A 133 12.32 -16.36 -17.39
N ALA A 134 12.64 -16.60 -16.11
CA ALA A 134 13.98 -16.38 -15.59
C ALA A 134 14.92 -17.58 -15.79
N PHE A 135 14.39 -18.81 -15.85
CA PHE A 135 15.22 -20.03 -15.92
C PHE A 135 15.01 -20.84 -17.20
N ILE A 136 13.79 -21.20 -17.57
CA ILE A 136 13.54 -22.13 -18.69
C ILE A 136 13.83 -21.45 -20.03
N ILE A 137 13.13 -20.35 -20.35
CA ILE A 137 13.30 -19.64 -21.63
C ILE A 137 14.77 -19.29 -21.89
N PRO A 138 15.50 -18.66 -20.96
CA PRO A 138 16.87 -18.25 -21.25
C PRO A 138 17.86 -19.41 -21.33
N SER A 139 17.53 -20.59 -20.79
CA SER A 139 18.34 -21.79 -20.93
C SER A 139 18.05 -22.54 -22.24
N VAL A 140 16.84 -22.41 -22.80
CA VAL A 140 16.42 -23.11 -24.03
C VAL A 140 16.67 -22.28 -25.29
N VAL A 141 16.48 -20.96 -25.23
CA VAL A 141 16.67 -20.06 -26.39
C VAL A 141 18.07 -20.21 -27.02
N PRO A 142 19.16 -20.36 -26.26
CA PRO A 142 20.49 -20.55 -26.87
C PRO A 142 20.66 -21.83 -27.68
N LEU A 143 19.84 -22.86 -27.44
CA LEU A 143 19.87 -24.10 -28.22
C LEU A 143 19.41 -23.85 -29.67
N ILE A 144 18.64 -22.78 -29.92
CA ILE A 144 18.16 -22.41 -31.26
C ILE A 144 19.33 -22.05 -32.20
N TRP A 145 20.42 -21.50 -31.66
CA TRP A 145 21.66 -21.23 -32.41
C TRP A 145 22.75 -22.26 -32.11
N ASN A 146 22.34 -23.49 -31.79
CA ASN A 146 23.20 -24.67 -31.65
C ASN A 146 24.20 -24.62 -30.48
N GLU A 147 23.88 -23.89 -29.41
CA GLU A 147 24.65 -23.92 -28.15
C GLU A 147 24.35 -25.21 -27.36
N THR A 148 25.33 -25.68 -26.59
CA THR A 148 25.11 -26.85 -25.72
C THR A 148 24.23 -26.48 -24.51
N PHE A 149 23.36 -27.40 -24.08
CA PHE A 149 22.50 -27.18 -22.92
C PHE A 149 23.29 -26.84 -21.66
N THR A 150 24.43 -27.50 -21.45
CA THR A 150 25.31 -27.26 -20.30
C THR A 150 25.80 -25.81 -20.28
N VAL A 151 26.31 -25.29 -21.40
CA VAL A 151 26.77 -23.90 -21.47
C VAL A 151 25.61 -22.93 -21.29
N ALA A 152 24.49 -23.14 -21.99
CA ALA A 152 23.31 -22.29 -21.90
C ALA A 152 22.76 -22.20 -20.46
N TYR A 153 22.64 -23.33 -19.77
CA TYR A 153 22.15 -23.41 -18.39
C TYR A 153 23.10 -22.74 -17.39
N HIS A 154 24.40 -23.01 -17.46
CA HIS A 154 25.37 -22.41 -16.51
C HIS A 154 25.54 -20.91 -16.74
N MET A 155 25.53 -20.46 -18.00
CA MET A 155 25.54 -19.03 -18.32
C MET A 155 24.27 -18.33 -17.85
N ASN A 156 23.11 -18.99 -17.94
CA ASN A 156 21.87 -18.49 -17.38
C ASN A 156 21.92 -18.38 -15.84
N LEU A 157 22.44 -19.39 -15.15
CA LEU A 157 22.63 -19.33 -13.69
C LEU A 157 23.58 -18.19 -13.30
N LEU A 158 24.70 -18.04 -14.01
CA LEU A 158 25.61 -16.92 -13.81
C LEU A 158 24.90 -15.58 -14.01
N ARG A 159 24.09 -15.44 -15.06
CA ARG A 159 23.28 -14.22 -15.31
C ARG A 159 22.37 -13.92 -14.12
N VAL A 160 21.60 -14.89 -13.64
CA VAL A 160 20.69 -14.70 -12.50
C VAL A 160 21.46 -14.30 -11.25
N THR A 161 22.57 -14.96 -10.94
CA THR A 161 23.42 -14.61 -9.80
C THR A 161 23.97 -13.20 -9.92
N LEU A 162 24.50 -12.80 -11.08
CA LEU A 162 25.03 -11.45 -11.29
C LEU A 162 23.94 -10.37 -11.15
N VAL A 163 22.76 -10.59 -11.73
CA VAL A 163 21.63 -9.65 -11.63
C VAL A 163 21.16 -9.51 -10.18
N LEU A 164 20.99 -10.61 -9.45
CA LEU A 164 20.60 -10.56 -8.05
C LEU A 164 21.66 -9.86 -7.19
N ASN A 165 22.94 -10.15 -7.39
CA ASN A 165 24.02 -9.46 -6.66
C ASN A 165 24.08 -7.98 -7.00
N ALA A 166 23.91 -7.59 -8.27
CA ALA A 166 23.86 -6.19 -8.67
C ALA A 166 22.71 -5.45 -7.96
N SER A 167 21.51 -6.03 -7.92
CA SER A 167 20.37 -5.46 -7.20
C SER A 167 20.63 -5.34 -5.70
N CYS A 168 21.23 -6.36 -5.07
CA CYS A 168 21.59 -6.32 -3.65
C CYS A 168 22.68 -5.27 -3.35
N ILE A 169 23.65 -5.10 -4.25
CA ILE A 169 24.70 -4.08 -4.13
C ILE A 169 24.10 -2.69 -4.22
N VAL A 170 23.15 -2.44 -5.14
CA VAL A 170 22.42 -1.17 -5.22
C VAL A 170 21.73 -0.89 -3.88
N ASN A 171 20.98 -1.86 -3.35
CA ASN A 171 20.32 -1.72 -2.03
C ASN A 171 21.31 -1.47 -0.88
N SER A 172 22.57 -1.88 -0.99
CA SER A 172 23.56 -1.69 0.07
C SER A 172 24.31 -0.35 -0.10
N ILE A 173 24.88 -0.11 -1.28
CA ILE A 173 25.71 1.06 -1.58
C ILE A 173 24.87 2.34 -1.66
N ALA A 174 23.65 2.29 -2.21
CA ALA A 174 22.74 3.43 -2.29
C ALA A 174 22.17 3.87 -0.93
N HIS A 175 22.50 3.17 0.16
CA HIS A 175 22.17 3.55 1.52
C HIS A 175 23.41 3.93 2.36
N MET A 176 24.62 3.59 1.91
CA MET A 176 25.88 3.87 2.61
C MET A 176 26.56 5.16 2.13
N TRP A 177 26.56 5.43 0.83
CA TRP A 177 27.33 6.54 0.24
C TRP A 177 26.49 7.39 -0.71
N GLY A 178 26.25 8.65 -0.36
CA GLY A 178 25.47 9.60 -1.14
C GLY A 178 25.04 10.83 -0.33
N THR A 179 24.29 11.75 -0.93
CA THR A 179 23.81 12.98 -0.29
C THR A 179 22.35 12.87 0.16
N ARG A 180 21.93 13.63 1.18
CA ARG A 180 20.51 13.66 1.63
C ARG A 180 19.84 14.99 1.28
N THR A 181 19.77 15.27 -0.02
CA THR A 181 19.32 16.56 -0.56
C THR A 181 17.89 16.95 -0.16
N TYR A 182 16.94 16.00 -0.07
CA TYR A 182 15.51 16.29 0.16
C TYR A 182 15.10 16.09 1.62
N ASP A 183 15.62 15.05 2.26
CA ASP A 183 15.32 14.74 3.64
C ASP A 183 16.49 14.03 4.32
N LYS A 184 17.11 14.71 5.29
CA LYS A 184 18.22 14.19 6.10
C LYS A 184 17.78 13.29 7.26
N THR A 185 16.49 13.25 7.58
CA THR A 185 15.94 12.44 8.68
C THR A 185 15.77 10.98 8.29
N ILE A 186 15.78 10.68 7.00
CA ILE A 186 15.67 9.33 6.45
C ILE A 186 17.05 8.80 6.03
N LEU A 187 17.24 7.50 6.19
CA LEU A 187 18.47 6.79 5.81
C LEU A 187 18.80 6.84 4.30
N PRO A 188 17.85 6.72 3.35
CA PRO A 188 18.14 6.65 1.92
C PRO A 188 18.90 7.86 1.39
N VAL A 189 19.92 7.64 0.55
CA VAL A 189 20.77 8.71 0.00
C VAL A 189 20.61 8.83 -1.52
N GLN A 190 21.09 9.95 -2.07
CA GLN A 190 21.21 10.21 -3.50
C GLN A 190 22.58 9.76 -3.99
N ASN A 191 22.64 8.88 -5.00
CA ASN A 191 23.90 8.48 -5.62
C ASN A 191 23.79 8.39 -7.14
N LYS A 192 24.40 9.36 -7.84
CA LYS A 192 24.40 9.46 -9.31
C LYS A 192 25.14 8.30 -9.99
N ILE A 193 26.21 7.78 -9.37
CA ILE A 193 26.98 6.64 -9.91
C ILE A 193 26.12 5.38 -9.85
N VAL A 194 25.47 5.14 -8.72
CA VAL A 194 24.52 4.03 -8.60
C VAL A 194 23.37 4.19 -9.59
N SER A 195 22.87 5.41 -9.79
CA SER A 195 21.82 5.65 -10.78
C SER A 195 22.25 5.31 -12.21
N PHE A 196 23.51 5.54 -12.57
CA PHE A 196 24.04 5.18 -13.89
C PHE A 196 24.04 3.66 -14.08
N PHE A 197 24.61 2.92 -13.12
CA PHE A 197 24.72 1.46 -13.23
C PHE A 197 23.40 0.71 -13.00
N ALA A 198 22.49 1.30 -12.23
CA ALA A 198 21.17 0.73 -11.91
C ALA A 198 20.05 1.36 -12.77
N LEU A 199 20.39 1.99 -13.90
CA LEU A 199 19.44 2.49 -14.91
C LEU A 199 18.34 3.44 -14.39
N GLY A 200 18.61 4.21 -13.35
CA GLY A 200 17.67 5.19 -12.77
C GLY A 200 17.33 4.95 -11.30
N GLU A 201 17.71 3.80 -10.73
CA GLU A 201 17.37 3.49 -9.33
C GLU A 201 18.19 4.29 -8.30
N GLY A 202 19.23 5.04 -8.67
CA GLY A 202 20.13 5.67 -7.68
C GLY A 202 19.55 6.87 -6.91
N PHE A 203 18.33 7.32 -7.24
CA PHE A 203 17.71 8.50 -6.65
C PHE A 203 16.88 8.20 -5.39
N HIS A 204 17.39 7.34 -4.49
CA HIS A 204 16.62 6.79 -3.38
C HIS A 204 16.10 7.85 -2.39
N ASN A 205 16.87 8.90 -2.04
CA ASN A 205 16.37 9.95 -1.14
C ASN A 205 15.13 10.65 -1.73
N TYR A 206 15.10 10.92 -3.04
CA TYR A 206 13.94 11.52 -3.71
C TYR A 206 12.76 10.54 -3.73
N HIS A 207 13.00 9.30 -4.17
CA HIS A 207 11.97 8.27 -4.26
C HIS A 207 11.26 8.02 -2.92
N HIS A 208 12.00 7.99 -1.81
CA HIS A 208 11.41 7.80 -0.48
C HIS A 208 10.64 9.03 0.05
N VAL A 209 11.01 10.24 -0.38
CA VAL A 209 10.30 11.47 0.00
C VAL A 209 9.05 11.68 -0.85
N PHE A 210 9.12 11.29 -2.13
CA PHE A 210 8.06 11.46 -3.11
C PHE A 210 7.70 10.14 -3.81
N PRO A 211 7.12 9.16 -3.08
CA PRO A 211 6.85 7.83 -3.63
C PRO A 211 5.78 7.80 -4.73
N HIS A 212 5.09 8.91 -4.95
CA HIS A 212 4.03 9.07 -5.95
C HIS A 212 4.51 9.76 -7.23
N ASP A 213 5.77 10.21 -7.30
CA ASP A 213 6.35 10.72 -8.55
C ASP A 213 6.77 9.55 -9.44
N TYR A 214 6.24 9.49 -10.66
CA TYR A 214 6.57 8.42 -11.61
C TYR A 214 8.04 8.45 -12.08
N ARG A 215 8.71 9.61 -12.03
CA ARG A 215 10.07 9.79 -12.54
C ARG A 215 11.14 9.25 -11.62
N THR A 216 10.79 9.00 -10.35
CA THR A 216 11.70 8.58 -9.26
C THR A 216 12.96 9.46 -9.05
N ALA A 217 13.07 10.59 -9.75
CA ALA A 217 14.20 11.52 -9.75
C ALA A 217 13.71 12.97 -9.90
N GLU A 218 14.42 13.93 -9.30
CA GLU A 218 14.08 15.36 -9.33
C GLU A 218 14.38 16.00 -10.69
N PHE A 219 15.56 15.73 -11.26
CA PHE A 219 16.02 16.50 -12.41
C PHE A 219 15.39 16.00 -13.71
N GLY A 220 14.69 16.90 -14.40
CA GLY A 220 14.16 16.71 -15.75
C GLY A 220 15.23 16.39 -16.81
N ASP A 221 16.50 16.41 -16.45
CA ASP A 221 17.59 15.87 -17.25
C ASP A 221 17.73 14.36 -17.04
N ASN A 222 16.63 13.64 -17.35
CA ASN A 222 16.41 12.18 -17.29
C ASN A 222 17.41 11.37 -18.14
N PHE A 223 18.58 11.91 -18.46
CA PHE A 223 19.62 11.25 -19.22
C PHE A 223 19.94 9.86 -18.64
N LEU A 224 20.06 9.78 -17.30
CA LEU A 224 20.41 8.56 -16.56
C LEU A 224 19.23 7.68 -16.13
N ASN A 225 17.98 8.13 -16.31
CA ASN A 225 16.80 7.37 -15.90
C ASN A 225 16.13 6.71 -17.12
N LEU A 226 16.61 5.51 -17.46
CA LEU A 226 16.10 4.76 -18.60
C LEU A 226 14.65 4.30 -18.38
N THR A 227 14.29 3.98 -17.14
CA THR A 227 12.94 3.57 -16.76
C THR A 227 11.92 4.68 -17.05
N THR A 228 12.21 5.93 -16.69
CA THR A 228 11.33 7.06 -16.99
C THR A 228 11.16 7.28 -18.50
N LYS A 229 12.25 7.17 -19.28
CA LYS A 229 12.19 7.25 -20.75
C LYS A 229 11.33 6.15 -21.36
N PHE A 230 11.39 4.94 -20.81
CA PHE A 230 10.54 3.82 -21.25
C PHE A 230 9.06 4.10 -20.94
N ILE A 231 8.74 4.61 -19.75
CA ILE A 231 7.37 5.00 -19.39
C ILE A 231 6.86 6.12 -20.30
N ASP A 232 7.70 7.10 -20.62
CA ASP A 232 7.35 8.19 -21.55
C ASP A 232 7.11 7.69 -22.98
N PHE A 233 7.89 6.71 -23.43
CA PHE A 233 7.64 6.03 -24.69
C PHE A 233 6.29 5.31 -24.69
N CYS A 234 6.00 4.53 -23.62
CA CYS A 234 4.71 3.87 -23.44
C CYS A 234 3.55 4.88 -23.41
N ALA A 235 3.74 6.05 -22.79
CA ALA A 235 2.74 7.11 -22.79
C ALA A 235 2.52 7.70 -24.18
N ARG A 236 3.59 7.84 -24.97
CA ARG A 236 3.51 8.33 -26.36
C ARG A 236 2.72 7.39 -27.27
N ILE A 237 2.81 6.08 -27.06
CA ILE A 237 2.04 5.08 -27.81
C ILE A 237 0.67 4.77 -27.17
N GLY A 238 0.25 5.52 -26.15
CA GLY A 238 -1.05 5.38 -25.49
C GLY A 238 -1.17 4.20 -24.52
N GLN A 239 -0.06 3.52 -24.18
CA GLN A 239 -0.04 2.41 -23.23
C GLN A 239 0.09 2.86 -21.77
N ALA A 240 0.53 4.10 -21.51
CA ALA A 240 0.59 4.68 -20.16
C ALA A 240 -0.14 6.03 -20.11
N TYR A 241 -0.82 6.31 -19.01
CA TYR A 241 -1.61 7.53 -18.79
C TYR A 241 -1.53 7.97 -17.32
N ASP A 242 -2.04 9.17 -17.00
CA ASP A 242 -2.04 9.77 -15.64
C ASP A 242 -0.65 9.75 -14.95
N ARG A 243 0.41 10.16 -15.66
CA ARG A 243 1.77 10.26 -15.10
C ARG A 243 1.81 11.39 -14.06
N ARG A 244 1.86 11.03 -12.78
CA ARG A 244 1.90 11.97 -11.66
C ARG A 244 3.33 12.40 -11.37
N TYR A 245 3.56 13.70 -11.36
CA TYR A 245 4.86 14.28 -11.02
C TYR A 245 4.68 15.30 -9.90
N VAL A 246 5.73 15.49 -9.09
CA VAL A 246 5.71 16.48 -8.02
C VAL A 246 6.06 17.86 -8.61
N PRO A 247 5.28 18.91 -8.29
CA PRO A 247 5.60 20.29 -8.67
C PRO A 247 6.91 20.80 -8.02
N ASP A 248 7.67 21.60 -8.76
CA ASP A 248 9.00 22.07 -8.33
C ASP A 248 8.97 22.93 -7.05
N ASP A 249 7.89 23.68 -6.81
CA ASP A 249 7.68 24.47 -5.60
C ASP A 249 7.55 23.58 -4.35
N VAL A 250 6.89 22.44 -4.48
CA VAL A 250 6.75 21.44 -3.39
C VAL A 250 8.09 20.80 -3.09
N ILE A 251 8.88 20.50 -4.12
CA ILE A 251 10.24 19.95 -3.97
C ILE A 251 11.14 20.96 -3.26
N ALA A 252 11.18 22.21 -3.74
CA ALA A 252 11.98 23.28 -3.16
C ALA A 252 11.59 23.56 -1.70
N ALA A 253 10.29 23.56 -1.38
CA ALA A 253 9.80 23.71 -0.02
C ALA A 253 10.24 22.54 0.89
N ARG A 254 10.26 21.31 0.38
CA ARG A 254 10.74 20.14 1.13
C ARG A 254 12.24 20.21 1.38
N ILE A 255 13.05 20.54 0.37
CA ILE A 255 14.50 20.74 0.51
C ILE A 255 14.79 21.80 1.57
N LYS A 256 14.10 22.96 1.52
CA LYS A 256 14.29 24.03 2.51
C LYS A 256 13.94 23.60 3.94
N ARG A 257 12.96 22.70 4.10
CA ARG A 257 12.48 22.24 5.42
C ARG A 257 13.34 21.13 6.00
N THR A 258 13.69 20.12 5.21
CA THR A 258 14.29 18.86 5.68
C THR A 258 15.59 18.46 4.99
N GLY A 259 15.98 19.18 3.94
CA GLY A 259 17.20 18.89 3.19
C GLY A 259 18.46 19.07 4.04
N GLU A 260 19.47 18.30 3.70
CA GLU A 260 20.84 18.51 4.17
C GLU A 260 21.35 19.85 3.61
N LYS A 261 21.81 20.74 4.50
CA LYS A 261 22.47 21.97 4.08
C LYS A 261 23.90 21.59 3.73
N ASN A 262 24.24 21.64 2.44
CA ASN A 262 25.62 21.58 1.99
C ASN A 262 26.38 22.82 2.46
#